data_AF-A0A0F9I9P0-F1
#
_entry.id   AF-A0A0F9I9P0-F1
#
_cell.length_a   1.000
_cell.length_b   1.000
_cell.length_c   1.000
_cell.angle_alpha   90.00
_cell.angle_beta   90.00
_cell.angle_gamma   90.00
#
_symmetry.space_group_name_H-M   'P 1'
#
loop_
_entity.id
_entity.type
_entity.pdbx_description
1 polymer ?
#
loop_
_entity_poly.entity_id
_entity_poly.type
_entity_poly.pdbx_seq_one_letter_code
_entity_poly.pdbx_strand_id
1 'polypeptide(L)' 'METDIYSVAWKILEEKIAKSRRQSISKADLMEWQLRALEAAVDRFRLEAAYAEMQRGQQEEA' A
#
# COMPACT_ATOMS: atom_id res chain seq x y z
N MET A 1 -0.65 -0.09 -16.55
CA MET A 1 -1.80 -0.24 -15.64
C MET A 1 -1.56 0.73 -14.50
N GLU A 2 -2.45 1.69 -14.34
CA GLU A 2 -2.50 2.55 -13.15
C GLU A 2 -2.56 1.65 -11.93
N THR A 3 -1.65 1.84 -10.96
CA THR A 3 -1.60 0.97 -9.79
C THR A 3 -2.67 1.47 -8.81
N ASP A 4 -3.81 0.80 -8.75
CA ASP A 4 -4.85 1.15 -7.80
C ASP A 4 -4.49 0.73 -6.36
N ILE A 5 -5.18 1.29 -5.38
CA ILE A 5 -4.95 1.05 -3.94
C ILE A 5 -5.06 -0.45 -3.60
N TYR A 6 -6.01 -1.17 -4.18
CA TYR A 6 -6.20 -2.60 -3.91
C TYR A 6 -5.08 -3.44 -4.51
N SER A 7 -4.59 -3.09 -5.69
CA SER A 7 -3.42 -3.71 -6.32
C SER A 7 -2.15 -3.53 -5.49
N VAL A 8 -1.95 -2.35 -4.88
CA VAL A 8 -0.85 -2.13 -3.93
C VAL A 8 -1.04 -2.93 -2.65
N ALA A 9 -2.24 -2.88 -2.06
CA ALA A 9 -2.57 -3.61 -0.83
C ALA A 9 -2.36 -5.12 -1.00
N TRP A 10 -2.78 -5.67 -2.15
CA TRP A 10 -2.59 -7.08 -2.47
C TRP A 10 -1.10 -7.47 -2.48
N LYS A 11 -0.23 -6.68 -3.12
CA LYS A 11 1.21 -6.94 -3.14
C LYS A 11 1.83 -6.91 -1.74
N ILE A 12 1.42 -5.94 -0.91
CA ILE A 12 1.89 -5.83 0.48
C ILE A 12 1.48 -7.07 1.28
N LEU A 13 0.23 -7.52 1.12
CA LEU A 13 -0.29 -8.71 1.78
C LEU A 13 0.43 -9.98 1.30
N GLU A 14 0.63 -10.14 -0.01
CA GLU A 14 1.34 -11.26 -0.62
C GLU A 14 2.75 -11.39 -0.05
N GLU A 15 3.49 -10.28 0.02
CA GLU A 15 4.81 -10.25 0.66
C GLU A 15 4.77 -10.66 2.13
N LYS A 16 3.77 -10.17 2.88
CA LYS A 16 3.61 -10.50 4.30
C LYS A 16 3.37 -12.00 4.50
N ILE A 17 2.50 -12.59 3.68
CA ILE A 17 2.21 -14.02 3.70
C ILE A 17 3.47 -14.82 3.38
N ALA A 18 4.17 -14.48 2.30
CA ALA A 18 5.41 -15.15 1.89
C ALA A 18 6.50 -15.08 2.97
N LYS A 19 6.68 -13.92 3.61
CA LYS A 19 7.64 -13.71 4.69
C LYS A 19 7.27 -14.44 5.98
N SER A 20 5.98 -14.70 6.23
CA SER A 20 5.52 -15.35 7.47
C SER A 20 5.93 -16.82 7.59
N ARG A 21 6.15 -17.51 6.45
CA ARG A 21 6.43 -18.96 6.35
C ARG A 21 5.39 -19.86 7.06
N ARG A 22 4.22 -19.33 7.41
CA ARG A 22 3.15 -20.09 8.05
C ARG A 22 2.43 -20.92 6.99
N GLN A 23 2.23 -22.21 7.25
CA GLN A 23 1.44 -23.09 6.37
C GLN A 23 -0.07 -22.81 6.50
N SER A 24 -0.52 -22.32 7.65
CA SER A 24 -1.89 -21.93 7.90
C SER A 24 -1.95 -20.60 8.65
N ILE A 25 -2.97 -19.80 8.35
CA ILE A 25 -3.20 -18.49 8.96
C ILE A 25 -4.64 -18.50 9.48
N SER A 26 -4.84 -18.05 10.71
CA SER A 26 -6.19 -17.92 11.28
C SER A 26 -6.99 -16.88 10.48
N LYS A 27 -8.33 -16.98 10.48
CA LYS A 27 -9.16 -15.96 9.83
C LYS A 27 -8.92 -14.57 10.44
N ALA A 28 -8.76 -14.49 11.77
CA ALA A 28 -8.51 -13.24 12.46
C ALA A 28 -7.19 -12.60 12.04
N ASP A 29 -6.11 -13.39 12.00
CA ASP A 29 -4.79 -12.95 11.56
C ASP A 29 -4.82 -12.49 10.10
N LEU A 30 -5.49 -13.23 9.23
CA LEU A 30 -5.63 -12.87 7.81
C LEU A 30 -6.38 -11.54 7.65
N MET A 31 -7.47 -11.35 8.38
CA MET A 31 -8.24 -10.09 8.35
C MET A 31 -7.41 -8.91 8.86
N GLU A 32 -6.66 -9.10 9.94
CA GLU A 32 -5.75 -8.07 10.45
C GLU A 32 -4.69 -7.71 9.40
N TRP A 33 -4.10 -8.70 8.74
CA TRP A 33 -3.08 -8.46 7.72
C TRP A 33 -3.65 -7.75 6.49
N GLN A 34 -4.88 -8.10 6.09
CA GLN A 34 -5.59 -7.41 5.01
C GLN A 34 -5.84 -5.94 5.34
N LEU A 35 -6.30 -5.63 6.56
CA LEU A 35 -6.54 -4.26 7.01
C LEU A 35 -5.25 -3.43 7.02
N ARG A 36 -4.18 -3.96 7.62
CA ARG A 36 -2.87 -3.29 7.65
C ARG A 36 -2.28 -3.06 6.26
N ALA A 37 -2.47 -4.00 5.33
CA ALA A 37 -2.01 -3.85 3.96
C ALA A 37 -2.79 -2.76 3.21
N LEU A 38 -4.10 -2.64 3.47
CA LEU A 38 -4.92 -1.58 2.91
C LEU A 38 -4.55 -0.21 3.46
N GLU A 39 -4.35 -0.09 4.76
CA GLU A 39 -3.87 1.15 5.41
C GLU A 39 -2.55 1.61 4.78
N ALA A 40 -1.56 0.71 4.66
CA ALA A 40 -0.28 1.02 4.04
C ALA A 40 -0.40 1.45 2.56
N ALA A 41 -1.32 0.85 1.81
CA ALA A 41 -1.58 1.24 0.43
C ALA A 41 -2.20 2.63 0.31
N VAL A 42 -3.13 2.97 1.22
CA VAL A 42 -3.74 4.32 1.30
C VAL A 42 -2.68 5.36 1.67
N ASP A 43 -1.83 5.07 2.66
CA ASP A 43 -0.76 5.98 3.08
C ASP A 43 0.21 6.25 1.93
N ARG A 44 0.59 5.21 1.18
CA ARG A 44 1.43 5.34 0.00
C ARG A 44 0.78 6.22 -1.07
N PHE A 45 -0.50 5.99 -1.35
CA PHE A 45 -1.24 6.76 -2.35
C PHE A 45 -1.32 8.25 -1.98
N ARG A 46 -1.59 8.56 -0.71
CA ARG A 46 -1.61 9.94 -0.21
C ARG A 46 -0.24 10.60 -0.28
N LEU A 47 0.82 9.85 0.06
CA LEU A 47 2.19 10.35 0.00
C LEU A 47 2.61 10.67 -1.45
N GLU A 48 2.29 9.79 -2.40
CA GLU A 48 2.56 10.00 -3.83
C GLU A 48 1.82 11.24 -4.36
N ALA A 49 0.56 11.46 -3.94
CA ALA A 49 -0.19 12.67 -4.28
C ALA A 49 0.48 13.95 -3.74
N ALA A 50 0.90 13.94 -2.47
CA ALA A 50 1.58 15.09 -1.86
C ALA A 50 2.91 15.41 -2.56
N TYR A 51 3.68 14.40 -2.97
CA TYR A 51 4.90 14.61 -3.76
C TYR A 51 4.62 15.19 -5.15
N ALA A 52 3.56 14.73 -5.82
CA ALA A 52 3.17 15.26 -7.13
C ALA A 52 2.77 16.74 -7.05
N GLU A 53 2.05 17.15 -6.00
CA GLU A 53 1.70 18.56 -5.74
C GLU A 53 2.95 19.41 -5.50
N MET A 54 3.89 18.93 -4.67
CA MET A 54 5.16 19.62 -4.41
C MET A 54 5.99 19.82 -5.68
N GLN A 55 6.05 18.81 -6.55
CA GLN A 55 6.78 18.91 -7.83
C GLN A 55 6.13 19.90 -8.80
N ARG A 56 4.79 19.99 -8.81
CA ARG A 56 4.08 21.00 -9.61
C ARG A 56 4.38 22.42 -9.14
N GLY A 57 4.31 22.67 -7.83
CA GLY A 57 4.62 24.01 -7.28
C GLY A 57 6.03 24.48 -7.63
N GLN A 58 7.01 23.58 -7.59
CA GLN A 58 8.40 23.89 -7.99
C GLN A 58 8.57 24.18 -9.48
N GLN A 59 7.73 23.61 -10.35
CA GLN A 59 7.76 23.88 -11.80
C GLN A 59 7.04 25.19 -12.17
N GLU A 60 6.09 25.65 -11.36
CA GLU A 60 5.38 26.93 -11.58
C GLU A 60 6.18 28.14 -11.05
N GLU A 61 7.12 27.93 -10.12
CA GLU A 61 7.99 28.98 -9.56
C GLU A 61 9.31 29.20 -10.33
N ALA A 62 9.63 28.37 -11.33
CA ALA A 62 10.87 28.41 -12.12
C ALA A 62 10.67 29.04 -13.51
#